data_AF-A0A120HNY7-F1
#
_entry.id   AF-A0A120HNY7-F1
#
_cell.length_a   1.000
_cell.length_b   1.000
_cell.length_c   1.000
_cell.angle_alpha   90.00
_cell.angle_beta   90.00
_cell.angle_gamma   90.00
#
_symmetry.space_group_name_H-M   'P 1'
#
loop_
_entity.id
_entity.type
_entity.pdbx_description
1 polymer ?
#
loop_
_entity_poly.entity_id
_entity_poly.type
_entity_poly.pdbx_seq_one_letter_code
_entity_poly.pdbx_strand_id
1 'polypeptide(L)'
;MERSIAAARANEAESPVGRLLENEQRQQRYISFGKVFTLLIVFGIAGVLIVMGVQDFQTPKDTAITSEQQKLATLVPTKIESVSPPLTSRCRATDFTVEGFSPRVFDDCRQSSCPALKLTGKLKNNCALSAGAQIKITAEDGKGGVIDTIDGWPASTRNIAPGSTYAFDMGPLMVYRKGMKTFNIAIIDARTW
;
A
#
# COMPACT_ATOMS: atom_id res chain seq x y z
N MET A 1 61.15 -11.62 -13.25
CA MET A 1 59.73 -11.91 -13.57
C MET A 1 58.90 -11.89 -12.28
N GLU A 2 58.94 -10.78 -11.52
CA GLU A 2 58.34 -10.70 -10.16
C GLU A 2 58.00 -9.25 -9.73
N ARG A 3 57.41 -8.42 -10.61
CA ARG A 3 57.01 -7.04 -10.23
C ARG A 3 55.63 -6.59 -10.72
N SER A 4 54.74 -7.52 -11.04
CA SER A 4 53.48 -7.15 -11.74
C SER A 4 52.18 -7.44 -10.97
N ILE A 5 52.21 -7.99 -9.75
CA ILE A 5 50.97 -8.45 -9.07
C ILE A 5 50.48 -7.45 -7.99
N ALA A 6 51.26 -6.42 -7.64
CA ALA A 6 50.90 -5.49 -6.57
C ALA A 6 49.91 -4.37 -6.97
N ALA A 7 49.59 -4.20 -8.25
CA ALA A 7 48.77 -3.06 -8.72
C ALA A 7 47.26 -3.35 -8.87
N ALA A 8 46.80 -4.58 -8.64
CA ALA A 8 45.39 -4.95 -8.87
C ALA A 8 44.47 -4.81 -7.65
N ARG A 9 44.98 -4.39 -6.47
CA ARG A 9 44.18 -4.33 -5.22
C ARG A 9 43.74 -2.93 -4.79
N ALA A 10 43.97 -1.88 -5.59
CA ALA A 10 43.71 -0.51 -5.18
C ALA A 10 42.37 0.09 -5.65
N ASN A 11 41.59 -0.61 -6.51
CA ASN A 11 40.40 -0.02 -7.15
C ASN A 11 39.05 -0.63 -6.72
N GLU A 12 39.01 -1.37 -5.61
CA GLU A 12 37.78 -2.03 -5.13
C GLU A 12 37.22 -1.42 -3.83
N ALA A 13 37.48 -0.13 -3.61
CA ALA A 13 37.12 0.59 -2.39
C ALA A 13 36.04 1.68 -2.57
N GLU A 14 35.30 1.68 -3.69
CA GLU A 14 34.21 2.63 -3.94
C GLU A 14 32.90 1.95 -4.38
N SER A 15 32.60 0.78 -3.79
CA SER A 15 31.25 0.22 -3.86
C SER A 15 30.45 0.56 -2.60
N PRO A 16 29.23 1.14 -2.71
CA PRO A 16 28.41 1.57 -1.57
C PRO A 16 27.93 0.42 -0.65
N VAL A 17 28.23 -0.83 -1.00
CA VAL A 17 27.87 -2.03 -0.23
C VAL A 17 28.78 -2.25 0.98
N GLY A 18 30.05 -1.82 0.92
CA GLY A 18 31.01 -2.04 2.01
C GLY A 18 30.64 -1.32 3.32
N ARG A 19 29.94 -0.18 3.23
CA ARG A 19 29.53 0.60 4.42
C ARG A 19 28.30 0.05 5.15
N LEU A 20 27.54 -0.87 4.56
CA LEU A 20 26.37 -1.46 5.23
C LEU A 20 26.75 -2.58 6.19
N LEU A 21 27.81 -3.33 5.89
CA LEU A 21 28.26 -4.43 6.75
C LEU A 21 28.99 -3.94 8.01
N GLU A 22 29.64 -2.77 7.97
CA GLU A 22 30.34 -2.22 9.14
C GLU A 22 29.38 -1.55 10.16
N ASN A 23 28.21 -1.08 9.71
CA ASN A 23 27.19 -0.51 10.60
C ASN A 23 26.42 -1.57 11.42
N GLU A 24 26.26 -2.79 10.90
CA GLU A 24 25.57 -3.89 11.61
C GLU A 24 26.40 -4.42 12.81
N GLN A 25 27.74 -4.42 12.70
CA GLN A 25 28.64 -4.89 13.77
C GLN A 25 28.63 -3.99 15.02
N ARG A 26 28.28 -2.70 14.87
CA ARG A 26 28.20 -1.77 16.01
C ARG A 26 26.91 -1.90 16.81
N GLN A 27 25.79 -2.25 16.19
CA GLN A 27 24.51 -2.39 16.91
C GLN A 27 24.40 -3.66 17.75
N GLN A 28 25.09 -4.75 17.39
CA GLN A 28 25.01 -6.00 18.15
C GLN A 28 25.68 -5.95 19.54
N ARG A 29 26.52 -4.94 19.84
CA ARG A 29 27.12 -4.79 21.18
C ARG A 29 26.24 -4.08 22.22
N TYR A 30 25.05 -3.57 21.85
CA TYR A 30 24.26 -2.72 22.76
C TYR A 30 23.00 -3.39 23.34
N ILE A 31 22.76 -4.68 23.11
CA ILE A 31 21.58 -5.38 23.65
C ILE A 31 22.03 -6.54 24.56
N SER A 32 22.70 -6.20 25.64
CA SER A 32 22.80 -7.03 26.84
C SER A 32 22.64 -6.08 28.02
N PHE A 33 21.49 -6.12 28.70
CA PHE A 33 21.28 -5.77 30.13
C PHE A 33 19.80 -5.54 30.52
N GLY A 34 18.83 -5.53 29.59
CA GLY A 34 17.44 -5.15 29.89
C GLY A 34 16.44 -6.29 30.18
N LYS A 35 16.85 -7.54 30.41
CA LYS A 35 15.94 -8.71 30.50
C LYS A 35 15.60 -9.18 31.92
N VAL A 36 15.68 -8.32 32.93
CA VAL A 36 15.47 -8.71 34.34
C VAL A 36 14.20 -8.12 34.99
N PHE A 37 13.43 -7.22 34.35
CA PHE A 37 12.41 -6.46 35.11
C PHE A 37 11.00 -6.36 34.53
N THR A 38 10.48 -7.39 33.84
CA THR A 38 9.06 -7.37 33.41
C THR A 38 8.43 -8.76 33.46
N LEU A 39 8.33 -9.32 34.67
CA LEU A 39 7.67 -10.62 34.93
C LEU A 39 6.65 -10.54 36.09
N LEU A 40 6.02 -9.37 36.31
CA LEU A 40 5.06 -9.14 37.41
C LEU A 40 3.74 -8.44 37.01
N ILE A 41 3.25 -8.59 35.77
CA ILE A 41 1.92 -8.08 35.39
C ILE A 41 1.15 -9.12 34.55
N VAL A 42 1.01 -10.35 35.08
CA VAL A 42 0.27 -11.45 34.40
C VAL A 42 -0.88 -12.03 35.25
N PHE A 43 -1.11 -11.59 36.49
CA PHE A 43 -2.14 -12.19 37.36
C PHE A 43 -3.06 -11.15 38.02
N GLY A 44 -3.94 -10.50 37.26
CA GLY A 44 -4.75 -9.42 37.85
C GLY A 44 -6.14 -9.13 37.29
N ILE A 45 -6.69 -9.84 36.30
CA ILE A 45 -8.09 -9.59 35.89
C ILE A 45 -8.75 -10.90 35.43
N ALA A 46 -9.05 -11.77 36.39
CA ALA A 46 -10.04 -12.82 36.23
C ALA A 46 -11.21 -12.50 37.15
N GLY A 47 -12.39 -12.27 36.55
CA GLY A 47 -13.65 -12.09 37.26
C GLY A 47 -14.33 -10.77 36.94
N VAL A 48 -15.25 -10.79 35.98
CA VAL A 48 -16.70 -10.61 36.23
C VAL A 48 -17.45 -11.17 35.03
N LEU A 49 -18.43 -12.01 35.32
CA LEU A 49 -19.25 -12.84 34.47
C LEU A 49 -20.65 -12.19 34.37
N ILE A 50 -21.28 -12.27 33.18
CA ILE A 50 -22.74 -12.30 32.92
C ILE A 50 -23.44 -10.93 33.12
N VAL A 51 -24.27 -10.42 32.21
CA VAL A 51 -25.73 -10.61 32.20
C VAL A 51 -26.38 -9.70 31.14
N MET A 52 -27.35 -10.26 30.40
CA MET A 52 -28.48 -9.64 29.68
C MET A 52 -28.26 -8.85 28.39
N GLY A 53 -29.08 -9.18 27.38
CA GLY A 53 -29.51 -8.20 26.38
C GLY A 53 -29.75 -8.71 24.97
N VAL A 54 -30.61 -9.72 24.78
CA VAL A 54 -31.34 -9.87 23.51
C VAL A 54 -32.33 -8.71 23.45
N GLN A 55 -32.20 -7.82 22.47
CA GLN A 55 -33.25 -6.88 22.10
C GLN A 55 -33.47 -6.87 20.60
N ASP A 56 -34.76 -6.85 20.30
CA ASP A 56 -35.43 -7.12 19.05
C ASP A 56 -35.04 -6.20 17.89
N PHE A 57 -34.96 -6.85 16.73
CA PHE A 57 -35.65 -6.48 15.49
C PHE A 57 -36.43 -5.15 15.51
N GLN A 58 -35.98 -4.18 14.71
CA GLN A 58 -36.88 -3.24 14.04
C GLN A 58 -36.29 -2.84 12.68
N THR A 59 -36.88 -3.43 11.63
CA THR A 59 -36.77 -2.96 10.25
C THR A 59 -37.55 -1.65 10.09
N PRO A 60 -36.93 -0.55 9.63
CA PRO A 60 -37.69 0.63 9.23
C PRO A 60 -38.42 0.35 7.90
N LYS A 61 -39.75 0.38 8.01
CA LYS A 61 -40.74 0.38 6.94
C LYS A 61 -40.56 1.61 6.03
N ASP A 62 -40.64 1.36 4.73
CA ASP A 62 -41.34 2.14 3.71
C ASP A 62 -41.62 3.61 4.03
N THR A 63 -40.75 4.50 3.56
CA THR A 63 -41.15 5.88 3.28
C THR A 63 -41.55 5.96 1.81
N ALA A 64 -42.86 5.96 1.60
CA ALA A 64 -43.49 6.28 0.34
C ALA A 64 -42.98 7.63 -0.18
N ILE A 65 -42.47 7.64 -1.41
CA ILE A 65 -42.20 8.85 -2.17
C ILE A 65 -43.56 9.34 -2.69
N THR A 66 -44.15 10.30 -1.99
CA THR A 66 -45.28 11.07 -2.50
C THR A 66 -44.79 11.94 -3.65
N SER A 67 -45.22 11.60 -4.85
CA SER A 67 -45.11 12.42 -6.04
C SER A 67 -46.05 13.63 -5.90
N GLU A 68 -45.49 14.80 -5.59
CA GLU A 68 -46.20 16.08 -5.73
C GLU A 68 -45.71 16.84 -6.96
N GLN A 69 -46.64 16.95 -7.92
CA GLN A 69 -46.95 18.17 -8.66
C GLN A 69 -45.87 18.74 -9.60
N GLN A 70 -45.89 18.20 -10.82
CA GLN A 70 -45.71 19.04 -12.01
C GLN A 70 -46.80 20.10 -12.06
N LYS A 71 -46.48 21.32 -11.62
CA LYS A 71 -47.26 22.52 -11.97
C LYS A 71 -46.52 23.27 -13.08
N LEU A 72 -47.01 23.04 -14.30
CA LEU A 72 -46.78 23.83 -15.48
C LEU A 72 -47.23 25.29 -15.24
N ALA A 73 -46.30 26.23 -15.19
CA ALA A 73 -46.51 27.60 -15.68
C ALA A 73 -45.20 28.42 -15.66
N THR A 74 -44.91 29.00 -16.83
CA THR A 74 -44.37 30.36 -17.06
C THR A 74 -43.03 30.38 -17.80
N LEU A 75 -43.12 30.74 -19.08
CA LEU A 75 -42.01 31.14 -19.95
C LEU A 75 -41.38 32.43 -19.40
N VAL A 76 -40.11 32.35 -19.00
CA VAL A 76 -39.25 33.50 -18.68
C VAL A 76 -38.09 33.51 -19.68
N PRO A 77 -37.71 34.67 -20.27
CA PRO A 77 -36.65 34.75 -21.27
C PRO A 77 -35.31 34.27 -20.69
N THR A 78 -34.76 33.26 -21.37
CA THR A 78 -33.59 32.49 -20.97
C THR A 78 -32.32 33.32 -21.20
N LYS A 79 -31.69 33.80 -20.13
CA LYS A 79 -30.26 34.09 -20.17
C LYS A 79 -29.55 32.74 -20.29
N ILE A 80 -28.92 32.48 -21.45
CA ILE A 80 -28.14 31.27 -21.68
C ILE A 80 -26.86 31.41 -20.85
N GLU A 81 -26.95 31.01 -19.58
CA GLU A 81 -25.79 30.73 -18.76
C GLU A 81 -25.17 29.44 -19.29
N SER A 82 -23.87 29.48 -19.59
CA SER A 82 -23.13 28.35 -20.12
C SER A 82 -23.20 27.18 -19.14
N VAL A 83 -24.10 26.24 -19.38
CA VAL A 83 -24.12 24.96 -18.68
C VAL A 83 -22.90 24.20 -19.17
N SER A 84 -21.80 24.34 -18.44
CA SER A 84 -20.66 23.44 -18.54
C SER A 84 -21.19 22.01 -18.48
N PRO A 85 -20.81 21.12 -19.40
CA PRO A 85 -21.23 19.73 -19.31
C PRO A 85 -20.84 19.21 -17.94
N PRO A 86 -21.70 18.44 -17.23
CA PRO A 86 -21.25 17.75 -16.05
C PRO A 86 -20.05 16.92 -16.48
N LEU A 87 -18.89 17.19 -15.88
CA LEU A 87 -17.73 16.32 -16.03
C LEU A 87 -18.13 14.98 -15.41
N THR A 88 -18.78 14.13 -16.19
CA THR A 88 -18.76 12.69 -15.98
C THR A 88 -17.37 12.19 -16.37
N SER A 89 -16.32 12.85 -15.86
CA SER A 89 -14.95 12.45 -16.08
C SER A 89 -14.74 11.21 -15.25
N ARG A 90 -14.88 10.05 -15.89
CA ARG A 90 -14.44 8.78 -15.31
C ARG A 90 -12.96 8.93 -14.94
N CYS A 91 -12.60 8.54 -13.72
CA CYS A 91 -11.20 8.52 -13.32
C CYS A 91 -10.42 7.56 -14.22
N ARG A 92 -9.21 7.96 -14.59
CA ARG A 92 -8.27 7.19 -15.42
C ARG A 92 -7.10 6.74 -14.55
N ALA A 93 -6.38 5.73 -15.02
CA ALA A 93 -5.14 5.28 -14.38
C ALA A 93 -4.13 6.43 -14.15
N THR A 94 -4.07 7.38 -15.09
CA THR A 94 -3.22 8.57 -15.04
C THR A 94 -3.60 9.58 -13.95
N ASP A 95 -4.82 9.49 -13.41
CA ASP A 95 -5.29 10.39 -12.35
C ASP A 95 -4.84 9.92 -10.96
N PHE A 96 -4.19 8.76 -10.89
CA PHE A 96 -3.62 8.24 -9.65
C PHE A 96 -2.10 8.40 -9.65
N THR A 97 -1.53 8.43 -8.46
CA THR A 97 -0.07 8.48 -8.29
C THR A 97 0.35 7.51 -7.20
N VAL A 98 1.44 6.79 -7.44
CA VAL A 98 2.09 6.00 -6.40
C VAL A 98 3.17 6.85 -5.75
N GLU A 99 3.09 7.00 -4.43
CA GLU A 99 4.02 7.75 -3.60
C GLU A 99 4.80 6.78 -2.69
N GLY A 100 6.11 6.99 -2.58
CA GLY A 100 6.96 6.30 -1.60
C GLY A 100 7.00 4.78 -1.74
N PHE A 101 6.92 4.24 -2.97
CA PHE A 101 7.04 2.81 -3.20
C PHE A 101 8.41 2.30 -2.71
N SER A 102 8.39 1.36 -1.76
CA SER A 102 9.57 0.86 -1.06
C SER A 102 9.51 -0.66 -0.93
N PRO A 103 10.12 -1.39 -1.89
CA PRO A 103 10.33 -2.84 -1.78
C PRO A 103 11.35 -3.15 -0.68
N ARG A 104 11.03 -4.12 0.17
CA ARG A 104 11.96 -4.65 1.17
C ARG A 104 11.86 -6.17 1.23
N VAL A 105 13.02 -6.81 1.35
CA VAL A 105 13.13 -8.23 1.70
C VAL A 105 13.46 -8.29 3.18
N PHE A 106 12.76 -9.14 3.92
CA PHE A 106 13.04 -9.38 5.33
C PHE A 106 12.90 -10.87 5.63
N ASP A 107 13.53 -11.32 6.71
CA ASP A 107 13.39 -12.70 7.18
C ASP A 107 12.36 -12.72 8.30
N ASP A 108 11.22 -13.39 8.07
CA ASP A 108 10.10 -13.43 9.03
C ASP A 108 10.18 -14.65 9.97
N CYS A 109 11.16 -15.54 9.77
CA CYS A 109 11.28 -16.77 10.54
C CYS A 109 12.40 -16.71 11.59
N ARG A 110 12.06 -17.09 12.83
CA ARG A 110 13.00 -17.07 13.98
C ARG A 110 14.00 -18.23 14.00
N GLN A 111 13.71 -19.32 13.27
CA GLN A 111 14.46 -20.58 13.38
C GLN A 111 15.10 -21.04 12.05
N SER A 112 14.59 -20.57 10.92
CA SER A 112 15.11 -20.87 9.58
C SER A 112 14.93 -19.65 8.70
N SER A 113 15.70 -19.54 7.61
CA SER A 113 15.54 -18.39 6.71
C SER A 113 14.27 -18.54 5.89
N CYS A 114 13.34 -17.59 6.06
CA CYS A 114 12.12 -17.45 5.27
C CYS A 114 12.04 -16.03 4.73
N PRO A 115 12.67 -15.76 3.58
CA PRO A 115 12.64 -14.44 2.97
C PRO A 115 11.21 -14.11 2.51
N ALA A 116 10.66 -13.03 3.05
CA ALA A 116 9.39 -12.46 2.68
C ALA A 116 9.57 -11.08 2.05
N LEU A 117 8.63 -10.70 1.19
CA LEU A 117 8.59 -9.39 0.56
C LEU A 117 7.61 -8.46 1.27
N LYS A 118 8.01 -7.21 1.45
CA LYS A 118 7.14 -6.06 1.69
C LYS A 118 7.21 -5.16 0.47
N LEU A 119 6.06 -4.92 -0.16
CA LEU A 119 5.94 -4.06 -1.34
C LEU A 119 5.01 -2.91 -0.97
N THR A 120 5.52 -2.03 -0.11
CA THR A 120 4.73 -0.97 0.51
C THR A 120 4.75 0.32 -0.29
N GLY A 121 3.65 1.06 -0.25
CA GLY A 121 3.57 2.39 -0.85
C GLY A 121 2.27 3.08 -0.49
N LYS A 122 2.03 4.22 -1.14
CA LYS A 122 0.82 5.01 -1.00
C LYS A 122 0.22 5.28 -2.37
N LEU A 123 -1.08 5.06 -2.52
CA LEU A 123 -1.82 5.36 -3.74
C LEU A 123 -2.66 6.62 -3.50
N LYS A 124 -2.34 7.70 -4.20
CA LYS A 124 -3.07 8.97 -4.14
C LYS A 124 -4.06 9.07 -5.29
N ASN A 125 -5.28 9.47 -4.97
CA ASN A 125 -6.30 9.79 -5.96
C ASN A 125 -6.28 11.29 -6.28
N ASN A 126 -5.91 11.68 -7.50
CA ASN A 126 -5.99 13.07 -7.96
C ASN A 126 -7.23 13.33 -8.84
N CYS A 127 -8.08 12.34 -9.03
CA CYS A 127 -9.36 12.51 -9.70
C CYS A 127 -10.34 13.32 -8.83
N ALA A 128 -11.30 13.99 -9.47
CA ALA A 128 -12.38 14.71 -8.79
C ALA A 128 -13.45 13.78 -8.16
N LEU A 129 -13.42 12.48 -8.47
CA LEU A 129 -14.37 11.49 -7.99
C LEU A 129 -13.68 10.45 -7.09
N SER A 130 -14.44 9.87 -6.16
CA SER A 130 -14.01 8.70 -5.41
C SER A 130 -13.86 7.50 -6.36
N ALA A 131 -12.67 6.90 -6.39
CA ALA A 131 -12.36 5.77 -7.26
C ALA A 131 -11.23 4.92 -6.68
N GLY A 132 -11.06 3.69 -7.15
CA GLY A 132 -9.86 2.89 -6.94
C GLY A 132 -9.00 2.79 -8.19
N ALA A 133 -7.76 2.36 -8.00
CA ALA A 133 -6.83 2.04 -9.07
C ALA A 133 -6.26 0.65 -8.92
N GLN A 134 -6.03 -0.01 -10.05
CA GLN A 134 -5.31 -1.27 -10.11
C GLN A 134 -3.84 -0.98 -10.33
N ILE A 135 -2.99 -1.60 -9.54
CA ILE A 135 -1.54 -1.50 -9.69
C ILE A 135 -0.98 -2.82 -10.18
N LYS A 136 0.09 -2.74 -10.98
CA LYS A 136 0.91 -3.86 -11.43
C LYS A 136 2.32 -3.69 -10.89
N ILE A 137 2.87 -4.74 -10.31
CA ILE A 137 4.26 -4.77 -9.85
C ILE A 137 4.99 -5.87 -10.61
N THR A 138 6.10 -5.52 -11.23
CA THR A 138 6.97 -6.42 -11.99
C THR A 138 8.30 -6.54 -11.25
N ALA A 139 8.70 -7.75 -10.91
CA ALA A 139 10.01 -8.04 -10.32
C ALA A 139 10.96 -8.52 -11.42
N GLU A 140 12.15 -7.93 -11.48
CA GLU A 140 13.16 -8.18 -12.49
C GLU A 140 14.49 -8.63 -11.86
N ASP A 141 15.26 -9.38 -12.64
CA ASP A 141 16.64 -9.73 -12.34
C ASP A 141 17.59 -8.54 -12.58
N GLY A 142 18.89 -8.74 -12.29
CA GLY A 142 19.91 -7.71 -12.50
C GLY A 142 20.22 -7.37 -13.96
N LYS A 143 19.60 -8.04 -14.92
CA LYS A 143 19.75 -7.83 -16.37
C LYS A 143 18.46 -7.31 -17.03
N GLY A 144 17.41 -7.04 -16.24
CA GLY A 144 16.09 -6.61 -16.73
C GLY A 144 15.19 -7.76 -17.18
N GLY A 145 15.56 -9.02 -16.91
CA GLY A 145 14.69 -10.17 -17.15
C GLY A 145 13.56 -10.22 -16.12
N VAL A 146 12.31 -10.31 -16.57
CA VAL A 146 11.15 -10.42 -15.68
C VAL A 146 11.15 -11.78 -14.98
N ILE A 147 11.16 -11.77 -13.64
CA ILE A 147 11.08 -12.96 -12.79
C ILE A 147 9.62 -13.24 -12.41
N ASP A 148 8.88 -12.20 -12.03
CA ASP A 148 7.51 -12.33 -11.56
C ASP A 148 6.70 -11.05 -11.81
N THR A 149 5.39 -11.17 -11.83
CA THR A 149 4.46 -10.06 -12.04
C THR A 149 3.17 -10.33 -11.29
N ILE A 150 2.76 -9.35 -10.50
CA ILE A 150 1.45 -9.35 -9.84
C ILE A 150 0.68 -8.09 -10.23
N ASP A 151 -0.64 -8.16 -10.15
CA ASP A 151 -1.51 -7.00 -10.22
C ASP A 151 -2.68 -7.14 -9.23
N GLY A 152 -3.27 -6.01 -8.85
CA GLY A 152 -4.38 -6.02 -7.93
C GLY A 152 -4.88 -4.63 -7.55
N TRP A 153 -6.00 -4.62 -6.83
CA TRP A 153 -6.67 -3.41 -6.34
C TRP A 153 -6.32 -3.20 -4.86
N PRO A 154 -5.41 -2.27 -4.51
CA PRO A 154 -4.91 -2.17 -3.14
C PRO A 154 -5.99 -1.78 -2.13
N ALA A 155 -6.92 -0.92 -2.56
CA ALA A 155 -8.08 -0.54 -1.76
C ALA A 155 -9.28 -1.49 -1.95
N SER A 156 -9.10 -2.62 -2.65
CA SER A 156 -10.17 -3.55 -3.02
C SER A 156 -11.34 -2.80 -3.70
N THR A 157 -12.57 -2.99 -3.23
CA THR A 157 -13.77 -2.26 -3.67
C THR A 157 -13.97 -0.93 -2.95
N ARG A 158 -13.08 -0.54 -2.02
CA ARG A 158 -13.17 0.73 -1.33
C ARG A 158 -12.63 1.84 -2.21
N ASN A 159 -13.50 2.72 -2.68
CA ASN A 159 -13.09 3.91 -3.39
C ASN A 159 -12.23 4.82 -2.48
N ILE A 160 -11.14 5.35 -3.03
CA ILE A 160 -10.29 6.36 -2.40
C ILE A 160 -10.91 7.72 -2.69
N ALA A 161 -11.19 8.51 -1.67
CA ALA A 161 -11.78 9.84 -1.83
C ALA A 161 -10.87 10.79 -2.65
N PRO A 162 -11.43 11.79 -3.34
CA PRO A 162 -10.65 12.80 -4.07
C PRO A 162 -9.56 13.44 -3.19
N GLY A 163 -8.36 13.58 -3.74
CA GLY A 163 -7.19 14.15 -3.06
C GLY A 163 -6.62 13.30 -1.92
N SER A 164 -7.26 12.17 -1.59
CA SER A 164 -6.85 11.32 -0.47
C SER A 164 -5.84 10.25 -0.90
N THR A 165 -5.17 9.69 0.09
CA THR A 165 -4.13 8.69 -0.09
C THR A 165 -4.47 7.41 0.67
N TYR A 166 -4.19 6.26 0.06
CA TYR A 166 -4.38 4.93 0.64
C TYR A 166 -3.05 4.19 0.74
N ALA A 167 -2.68 3.73 1.94
CA ALA A 167 -1.47 2.93 2.13
C ALA A 167 -1.71 1.49 1.72
N PHE A 168 -0.74 0.86 1.06
CA PHE A 168 -0.82 -0.53 0.63
C PHE A 168 0.44 -1.33 0.94
N ASP A 169 0.28 -2.65 0.99
CA ASP A 169 1.36 -3.63 0.94
C ASP A 169 0.94 -4.80 0.03
N MET A 170 1.63 -4.95 -1.10
CA MET A 170 1.39 -6.05 -2.04
C MET A 170 2.36 -7.22 -1.82
N GLY A 171 3.24 -7.12 -0.83
CA GLY A 171 4.27 -8.12 -0.53
C GLY A 171 3.72 -9.53 -0.34
N PRO A 172 2.62 -9.73 0.41
CA PRO A 172 2.02 -11.06 0.59
C PRO A 172 1.54 -11.74 -0.69
N LEU A 173 1.35 -10.99 -1.78
CA LEU A 173 0.88 -11.53 -3.05
C LEU A 173 2.03 -11.99 -3.96
N MET A 174 3.28 -11.58 -3.68
CA MET A 174 4.46 -11.97 -4.45
C MET A 174 5.40 -12.79 -3.60
N VAL A 175 5.63 -14.04 -4.01
CA VAL A 175 6.59 -14.91 -3.33
C VAL A 175 8.00 -14.47 -3.68
N TYR A 176 8.84 -14.25 -2.66
CA TYR A 176 10.24 -13.92 -2.90
C TYR A 176 10.94 -15.04 -3.67
N ARG A 177 11.66 -14.67 -4.73
CA ARG A 177 12.58 -15.57 -5.44
C ARG A 177 13.99 -15.00 -5.44
N LYS A 178 14.97 -15.87 -5.24
CA LYS A 178 16.38 -15.49 -5.36
C LYS A 178 16.64 -14.91 -6.75
N GLY A 179 17.28 -13.76 -6.80
CA GLY A 179 17.61 -13.07 -8.05
C GLY A 179 16.74 -11.84 -8.34
N MET A 180 15.64 -11.64 -7.61
CA MET A 180 14.89 -10.37 -7.66
C MET A 180 15.76 -9.20 -7.20
N LYS A 181 15.91 -8.19 -8.05
CA LYS A 181 16.75 -7.00 -7.81
C LYS A 181 15.98 -5.71 -7.97
N THR A 182 15.17 -5.61 -9.02
CA THR A 182 14.42 -4.41 -9.37
C THR A 182 12.93 -4.68 -9.28
N PHE A 183 12.17 -3.72 -8.77
CA PHE A 183 10.72 -3.79 -8.72
C PHE A 183 10.15 -2.54 -9.39
N ASN A 184 9.43 -2.75 -10.49
CA ASN A 184 8.74 -1.69 -11.21
C ASN A 184 7.26 -1.70 -10.84
N ILE A 185 6.69 -0.52 -10.60
CA ILE A 185 5.28 -0.36 -10.29
C ILE A 185 4.61 0.53 -11.34
N ALA A 186 3.42 0.14 -11.79
CA ALA A 186 2.60 0.91 -12.69
C ALA A 186 1.14 0.90 -12.22
N ILE A 187 0.43 1.99 -12.47
CA ILE A 187 -1.03 2.02 -12.36
C ILE A 187 -1.56 1.62 -13.74
N ILE A 188 -2.36 0.56 -13.79
CA ILE A 188 -2.79 -0.05 -15.06
C ILE A 188 -4.28 0.16 -15.36
N ASP A 189 -5.09 0.43 -14.34
CA ASP A 189 -6.53 0.68 -14.50
C ASP A 189 -7.08 1.57 -13.37
N ALA A 190 -8.25 2.16 -13.60
CA ALA A 190 -9.01 2.92 -12.62
C ALA A 190 -10.51 2.68 -12.79
N ARG A 191 -11.22 2.52 -11.67
CA ARG A 191 -12.68 2.36 -11.67
C ARG A 191 -13.33 2.83 -10.38
N THR A 192 -14.65 3.02 -10.45
CA THR A 192 -15.51 3.31 -9.30
C THR A 192 -16.44 2.11 -9.10
N TRP A 193 -16.58 1.65 -7.86
CA TRP A 193 -17.61 0.69 -7.43
C TRP A 193 -18.76 1.40 -6.73
#